data_AF-A0A0M9GBE3-F1
#
_entry.id   AF-A0A0M9GBE3-F1
#
_cell.length_a   1.000
_cell.length_b   1.000
_cell.length_c   1.000
_cell.angle_alpha   90.00
_cell.angle_beta   90.00
_cell.angle_gamma   90.00
#
_symmetry.space_group_name_H-M   'P 1'
#
loop_
_entity.id
_entity.type
_entity.pdbx_description
1 polymer ?
#
loop_
_entity_poly.entity_id
_entity_poly.type
_entity_poly.pdbx_seq_one_letter_code
_entity_poly.pdbx_strand_id
1 'polypeptide(L)'
;MTKFYYQIKGRQQYDEDEFGWAWPPVFSGMVEAEDRKAAKAQIEELYERQFPVRVLKKDIEQHAYLLHIQELTERDTYILKRFEDTPCKECGTVFKLIDKYNDPNTETNSPDYCSEACKQAARDRDLSEFRLANEGLSPPVIYQVRQKSTGRVYVGQTTQPFTLRWWQHLSKPSECKFHTALGSTDITDWDFSVLEVIVYPDECKDRAAYITQREAYWVDTLSAVDTGFNTVRPSAATAHAAQAVLL
;
A
#
# COMPACT_ATOMS: atom_id res chain seq x y z
N MET A 1 -29.54 -21.95 1.36
CA MET A 1 -29.57 -21.31 2.69
C MET A 1 -28.87 -19.97 2.57
N THR A 2 -29.29 -18.98 3.36
CA THR A 2 -28.74 -17.64 3.30
C THR A 2 -27.55 -17.53 4.26
N LYS A 3 -26.48 -16.85 3.84
CA LYS A 3 -25.30 -16.61 4.67
C LYS A 3 -25.55 -15.41 5.57
N PHE A 4 -25.27 -15.55 6.85
CA PHE A 4 -25.36 -14.46 7.83
C PHE A 4 -24.00 -14.21 8.45
N TYR A 5 -23.51 -12.98 8.31
CA TYR A 5 -22.35 -12.48 9.02
C TYR A 5 -22.76 -12.03 10.42
N TYR A 6 -22.03 -12.47 11.44
CA TYR A 6 -22.28 -12.04 12.81
C TYR A 6 -21.04 -11.47 13.47
N GLN A 7 -21.26 -10.53 14.40
CA GLN A 7 -20.24 -9.94 15.25
C GLN A 7 -20.69 -10.00 16.69
N ILE A 8 -19.82 -10.50 17.57
CA ILE A 8 -19.98 -10.45 19.01
C ILE A 8 -19.15 -9.26 19.49
N LYS A 9 -19.82 -8.20 19.93
CA LYS A 9 -19.16 -7.01 20.48
C LYS A 9 -19.13 -7.13 22.00
N GLY A 10 -17.95 -7.00 22.59
CA GLY A 10 -17.80 -6.93 24.04
C GLY A 10 -18.20 -5.55 24.55
N ARG A 11 -18.60 -5.45 25.81
CA ARG A 11 -18.75 -4.16 26.48
C ARG A 11 -17.39 -3.53 26.71
N GLN A 12 -17.25 -2.25 26.37
CA GLN A 12 -16.06 -1.44 26.64
C GLN A 12 -16.46 -0.23 27.47
N GLN A 13 -15.65 0.06 28.50
CA GLN A 13 -15.73 1.30 29.26
C GLN A 13 -14.79 2.30 28.61
N TYR A 14 -15.30 3.46 28.21
CA TYR A 14 -14.50 4.53 27.62
C TYR A 14 -14.03 5.51 28.69
N ASP A 15 -14.93 5.93 29.58
CA ASP A 15 -14.69 6.83 30.72
C ASP A 15 -15.44 6.31 31.97
N GLU A 16 -15.31 6.99 33.11
CA GLU A 16 -15.93 6.57 34.40
C GLU A 16 -17.44 6.30 34.28
N ASP A 17 -18.17 7.05 33.42
CA ASP A 17 -19.62 6.97 33.28
C ASP A 17 -20.13 6.59 31.86
N GLU A 18 -19.25 6.29 30.90
CA GLU A 18 -19.66 5.98 29.52
C GLU A 18 -19.25 4.56 29.07
N PHE A 19 -20.27 3.73 28.88
CA PHE A 19 -20.15 2.40 28.30
C PHE A 19 -20.58 2.39 26.83
N GLY A 20 -19.86 1.62 26.03
CA GLY A 20 -20.30 1.28 24.68
C GLY A 20 -19.86 -0.12 24.27
N TRP A 21 -19.98 -0.39 22.97
CA TRP A 21 -19.66 -1.68 22.40
C TRP A 21 -18.29 -1.61 21.73
N ALA A 22 -17.40 -2.52 22.11
CA ALA A 22 -16.03 -2.57 21.65
C ALA A 22 -15.92 -2.58 20.12
N TRP A 23 -14.95 -1.82 19.63
CA TRP A 23 -14.46 -1.88 18.26
C TRP A 23 -12.93 -1.95 18.29
N PRO A 24 -12.31 -3.01 17.75
CA PRO A 24 -12.90 -4.13 16.98
C PRO A 24 -13.83 -5.04 17.81
N PRO A 25 -14.72 -5.83 17.16
CA PRO A 25 -15.54 -6.82 17.84
C PRO A 25 -14.66 -7.89 18.49
N VAL A 26 -15.16 -8.54 19.54
CA VAL A 26 -14.46 -9.65 20.23
C VAL A 26 -14.35 -10.85 19.31
N PHE A 27 -15.41 -11.10 18.53
CA PHE A 27 -15.41 -12.18 17.55
C PHE A 27 -16.29 -11.84 16.36
N SER A 28 -15.94 -12.33 15.19
CA SER A 28 -16.71 -12.24 13.96
C SER A 28 -16.78 -13.59 13.26
N GLY A 29 -17.96 -13.99 12.80
CA GLY A 29 -18.15 -15.29 12.14
C GLY A 29 -19.22 -15.26 11.06
N MET A 30 -19.45 -16.41 10.44
CA MET A 30 -20.51 -16.61 9.45
C MET A 30 -21.25 -17.92 9.73
N VAL A 31 -22.57 -17.90 9.59
CA VAL A 31 -23.44 -19.08 9.66
C VAL A 31 -24.37 -19.13 8.45
N GLU A 32 -24.85 -20.32 8.10
CA GLU A 32 -25.85 -20.52 7.06
C GLU A 32 -27.19 -20.91 7.70
N ALA A 33 -28.22 -20.11 7.45
CA ALA A 33 -29.55 -20.32 8.02
C ALA A 33 -30.65 -19.90 7.05
N GLU A 34 -31.90 -20.25 7.37
CA GLU A 34 -33.07 -19.85 6.58
C GLU A 34 -33.45 -18.39 6.83
N ASP A 35 -33.40 -17.96 8.09
CA ASP A 35 -33.73 -16.60 8.50
C ASP A 35 -32.80 -16.11 9.62
N ARG A 36 -32.92 -14.81 9.95
CA ARG A 36 -32.12 -14.18 11.00
C ARG A 36 -32.36 -14.78 12.40
N LYS A 37 -33.54 -15.36 12.64
CA LYS A 37 -33.90 -15.96 13.95
C LYS A 37 -33.22 -17.31 14.12
N ALA A 38 -33.21 -18.13 13.07
CA ALA A 38 -32.48 -19.38 12.97
C ALA A 38 -30.97 -19.13 13.05
N ALA A 39 -30.45 -18.10 12.38
CA ALA A 39 -29.04 -17.70 12.52
C ALA A 39 -28.69 -17.36 13.97
N LYS A 40 -29.54 -16.57 14.66
CA LYS A 40 -29.35 -16.26 16.09
C LYS A 40 -29.33 -17.53 16.94
N ALA A 41 -30.31 -18.43 16.75
CA ALA A 41 -30.40 -19.67 17.52
C ALA A 41 -29.14 -20.54 17.35
N GLN A 42 -28.65 -20.71 16.12
CA GLN A 42 -27.41 -21.44 15.85
C GLN A 42 -26.19 -20.80 16.53
N ILE A 43 -26.09 -19.46 16.52
CA ILE A 43 -24.99 -18.75 17.19
C ILE A 43 -25.08 -18.97 18.71
N GLU A 44 -26.27 -18.86 19.30
CA GLU A 44 -26.45 -19.06 20.74
C GLU A 44 -26.15 -20.50 21.19
N GLU A 45 -26.45 -21.48 20.35
CA GLU A 45 -26.07 -22.88 20.55
C GLU A 45 -24.54 -23.05 20.45
N LEU A 46 -23.90 -22.49 19.42
CA LEU A 46 -22.46 -22.60 19.19
C LEU A 46 -21.61 -22.08 20.37
N TYR A 47 -22.07 -21.01 21.02
CA TYR A 47 -21.37 -20.41 22.16
C TYR A 47 -21.98 -20.78 23.52
N GLU A 48 -23.00 -21.65 23.54
CA GLU A 48 -23.75 -22.06 24.73
C GLU A 48 -24.22 -20.84 25.57
N ARG A 49 -24.61 -19.76 24.89
CA ARG A 49 -24.89 -18.46 25.53
C ARG A 49 -25.94 -17.67 24.78
N GLN A 50 -26.80 -16.99 25.53
CA GLN A 50 -27.76 -16.04 24.98
C GLN A 50 -27.12 -14.67 24.73
N PHE A 51 -27.40 -14.07 23.58
CA PHE A 51 -26.90 -12.74 23.22
C PHE A 51 -28.03 -11.77 22.90
N PRO A 52 -28.05 -10.57 23.51
CA PRO A 52 -28.99 -9.53 23.13
C PRO A 52 -28.59 -8.94 21.76
N VAL A 53 -29.60 -8.71 20.91
CA VAL A 53 -29.40 -8.06 19.59
C VAL A 53 -29.55 -6.54 19.68
N ARG A 54 -30.26 -6.07 20.72
CA ARG A 54 -30.48 -4.65 21.01
C ARG A 54 -30.43 -4.47 22.53
N VAL A 55 -29.64 -3.50 22.97
CA VAL A 55 -29.51 -3.09 24.37
C VAL A 55 -29.67 -1.57 24.42
N LEU A 56 -30.48 -1.07 25.36
CA LEU A 56 -30.66 0.37 25.56
C LEU A 56 -29.47 0.93 26.36
N LYS A 57 -29.13 2.22 26.20
CA LYS A 57 -27.97 2.84 26.87
C LYS A 57 -27.98 2.63 28.39
N LYS A 58 -29.15 2.73 29.02
CA LYS A 58 -29.37 2.50 30.45
C LYS A 58 -29.11 1.06 30.93
N ASP A 59 -29.13 0.09 30.04
CA ASP A 59 -29.04 -1.34 30.36
C ASP A 59 -27.68 -1.94 29.92
N ILE A 60 -26.76 -1.13 29.37
CA ILE A 60 -25.45 -1.61 28.88
C ILE A 60 -24.64 -2.26 30.00
N GLU A 61 -24.73 -1.76 31.23
CA GLU A 61 -24.04 -2.32 32.40
C GLU A 61 -24.50 -3.74 32.77
N GLN A 62 -25.69 -4.15 32.33
CA GLN A 62 -26.25 -5.47 32.62
C GLN A 62 -25.86 -6.51 31.56
N HIS A 63 -25.28 -6.09 30.44
CA HIS A 63 -24.94 -6.96 29.32
C HIS A 63 -23.45 -6.88 28.97
N ALA A 64 -22.76 -8.01 29.07
CA ALA A 64 -21.35 -8.10 28.70
C ALA A 64 -21.09 -8.13 27.18
N TYR A 65 -22.09 -8.52 26.39
CA TYR A 65 -21.95 -8.72 24.95
C TYR A 65 -23.20 -8.26 24.18
N LEU A 66 -23.00 -7.87 22.93
CA LEU A 66 -24.04 -7.56 21.95
C LEU A 66 -23.81 -8.38 20.68
N LEU A 67 -24.85 -9.02 20.17
CA LEU A 67 -24.80 -9.74 18.90
C LEU A 67 -25.36 -8.88 17.77
N HIS A 68 -24.52 -8.62 16.77
CA HIS A 68 -24.94 -8.03 15.50
C HIS A 68 -25.01 -9.15 14.45
N ILE A 69 -26.09 -9.19 13.67
CA ILE A 69 -26.29 -10.16 12.58
C ILE A 69 -26.71 -9.39 11.33
N GLN A 70 -26.00 -9.63 10.24
CA GLN A 70 -26.23 -9.06 8.92
C GLN A 70 -26.38 -10.19 7.90
N GLU A 71 -27.41 -10.10 7.06
CA GLU A 71 -27.57 -10.97 5.90
C GLU A 71 -26.53 -10.63 4.83
N LEU A 72 -25.86 -11.64 4.28
CA LEU A 72 -24.90 -11.48 3.20
C LEU A 72 -25.53 -11.84 1.86
N THR A 73 -25.34 -10.96 0.89
CA THR A 73 -25.65 -11.19 -0.52
C THR A 73 -24.37 -11.49 -1.31
N GLU A 74 -24.52 -11.95 -2.55
CA GLU A 74 -23.37 -12.17 -3.46
C GLU A 74 -22.56 -10.89 -3.74
N ARG A 75 -23.17 -9.72 -3.52
CA ARG A 75 -22.50 -8.42 -3.69
C ARG A 75 -21.52 -8.09 -2.56
N ASP A 76 -21.68 -8.73 -1.39
CA ASP A 76 -20.85 -8.54 -0.20
C ASP A 76 -19.50 -9.27 -0.29
N THR A 77 -18.89 -9.23 -1.49
CA THR A 77 -17.64 -9.92 -1.85
C THR A 77 -16.51 -9.61 -0.87
N TYR A 78 -16.44 -8.39 -0.33
CA TYR A 78 -15.43 -8.01 0.64
C TYR A 78 -15.54 -8.78 1.97
N ILE A 79 -16.76 -9.04 2.45
CA ILE A 79 -16.98 -9.82 3.68
C ILE A 79 -16.79 -11.30 3.38
N LEU A 80 -17.35 -11.80 2.27
CA LEU A 80 -17.25 -13.20 1.86
C LEU A 80 -15.80 -13.66 1.71
N LYS A 81 -14.95 -12.83 1.10
CA LYS A 81 -13.50 -13.10 0.96
C LYS A 81 -12.78 -13.35 2.29
N ARG A 82 -13.29 -12.82 3.41
CA ARG A 82 -12.65 -13.06 4.72
C ARG A 82 -12.75 -14.51 5.18
N PHE A 83 -13.76 -15.23 4.68
CA PHE A 83 -14.07 -16.61 5.04
C PHE A 83 -13.55 -17.63 4.01
N GLU A 84 -12.97 -17.14 2.91
CA GLU A 84 -12.38 -17.98 1.87
C GLU A 84 -10.98 -18.44 2.27
N ASP A 85 -10.68 -19.70 1.92
CA ASP A 85 -9.36 -20.28 2.10
C ASP A 85 -8.36 -19.59 1.15
N THR A 86 -7.40 -18.88 1.74
CA THR A 86 -6.39 -18.12 1.00
C THR A 86 -5.00 -18.72 1.26
N PRO A 87 -4.27 -19.15 0.21
CA PRO A 87 -2.91 -19.61 0.36
C PRO A 87 -1.97 -18.42 0.59
N CYS A 88 -1.06 -18.54 1.56
CA CYS A 88 0.01 -17.57 1.77
C CYS A 88 0.90 -17.48 0.53
N LYS A 89 1.14 -16.27 0.02
CA LYS A 89 1.99 -16.04 -1.16
C LYS A 89 3.45 -16.45 -0.96
N GLU A 90 3.91 -16.55 0.30
CA GLU A 90 5.29 -16.93 0.61
C GLU A 90 5.45 -18.43 0.87
N CYS A 91 4.71 -18.98 1.84
CA CYS A 91 4.90 -20.36 2.29
C CYS A 91 3.80 -21.34 1.82
N GLY A 92 2.76 -20.86 1.13
CA GLY A 92 1.64 -21.68 0.64
C GLY A 92 0.67 -22.18 1.73
N THR A 93 0.91 -21.88 3.01
CA THR A 93 -0.01 -22.26 4.10
C THR A 93 -1.38 -21.61 3.88
N VAL A 94 -2.44 -22.43 3.92
CA VAL A 94 -3.82 -21.98 3.76
C VAL A 94 -4.32 -21.39 5.07
N PHE A 95 -4.91 -20.20 5.02
CA PHE A 95 -5.54 -19.54 6.15
C PHE A 95 -6.81 -18.81 5.71
N LYS A 96 -7.70 -18.51 6.65
CA LYS A 96 -8.79 -17.57 6.44
C LYS A 96 -8.46 -16.24 7.11
N LEU A 97 -8.75 -15.14 6.44
CA LEU A 97 -8.48 -13.82 6.99
C LEU A 97 -9.31 -13.54 8.26
N ILE A 98 -10.50 -14.13 8.36
CA ILE A 98 -11.35 -13.98 9.54
C ILE A 98 -10.70 -14.55 10.81
N ASP A 99 -9.94 -15.64 10.69
CA ASP A 99 -9.31 -16.28 11.85
C ASP A 99 -8.27 -15.34 12.47
N LYS A 100 -7.54 -14.60 11.63
CA LYS A 100 -6.61 -13.55 12.09
C LYS A 100 -7.32 -12.40 12.79
N TYR A 101 -8.47 -11.96 12.29
CA TYR A 101 -9.24 -10.90 12.94
C TYR A 101 -9.81 -11.32 14.30
N ASN A 102 -10.03 -12.62 14.50
CA ASN A 102 -10.52 -13.17 15.75
C ASN A 102 -9.40 -13.55 16.73
N ASP A 103 -8.14 -13.61 16.28
CA ASP A 103 -6.98 -13.90 17.12
C ASP A 103 -6.37 -12.60 17.67
N PRO A 104 -6.51 -12.31 18.98
CA PRO A 104 -5.91 -11.11 19.58
C PRO A 104 -4.37 -11.13 19.56
N ASN A 105 -3.76 -12.30 19.35
CA ASN A 105 -2.31 -12.46 19.28
C ASN A 105 -1.79 -12.53 17.84
N THR A 106 -2.65 -12.26 16.84
CA THR A 106 -2.20 -12.26 15.45
C THR A 106 -1.08 -11.25 15.25
N GLU A 107 0.01 -11.69 14.63
CA GLU A 107 1.13 -10.81 14.31
C GLU A 107 0.83 -9.92 13.11
N THR A 108 -0.12 -10.32 12.25
CA THR A 108 -0.43 -9.61 11.01
C THR A 108 -1.88 -9.79 10.59
N ASN A 109 -2.45 -8.72 10.04
CA ASN A 109 -3.79 -8.71 9.45
C ASN A 109 -3.73 -8.71 7.91
N SER A 110 -2.60 -9.13 7.35
CA SER A 110 -2.42 -9.19 5.89
C SER A 110 -3.38 -10.22 5.27
N PRO A 111 -4.06 -9.85 4.16
CA PRO A 111 -4.87 -10.79 3.38
C PRO A 111 -4.01 -11.77 2.57
N ASP A 112 -2.73 -11.48 2.34
CA ASP A 112 -1.86 -12.23 1.43
C ASP A 112 -0.88 -13.17 2.15
N TYR A 113 -0.57 -12.89 3.42
CA TYR A 113 0.52 -13.55 4.16
C TYR A 113 0.06 -14.11 5.50
N CYS A 114 0.36 -15.37 5.79
CA CYS A 114 -0.07 -16.04 7.02
C CYS A 114 0.56 -15.44 8.30
N SER A 115 1.80 -14.92 8.24
CA SER A 115 2.52 -14.34 9.37
C SER A 115 3.31 -13.09 8.97
N GLU A 116 3.72 -12.29 9.96
CA GLU A 116 4.54 -11.10 9.69
C GLU A 116 5.93 -11.49 9.13
N ALA A 117 6.49 -12.62 9.56
CA ALA A 117 7.73 -13.16 8.99
C ALA A 117 7.62 -13.44 7.48
N CYS A 118 6.53 -14.08 7.03
CA CYS A 118 6.29 -14.34 5.61
C CYS A 118 6.15 -13.05 4.81
N LYS A 119 5.42 -12.08 5.36
CA LYS A 119 5.24 -10.76 4.74
C LYS A 119 6.56 -10.00 4.61
N GLN A 120 7.42 -10.05 5.64
CA GLN A 120 8.72 -9.40 5.59
C GLN A 120 9.65 -10.11 4.60
N ALA A 121 9.64 -11.46 4.54
CA ALA A 121 10.42 -12.22 3.57
C ALA A 121 10.02 -11.92 2.11
N ALA A 122 8.72 -11.78 1.87
CA ALA A 122 8.19 -11.48 0.54
C ALA A 122 8.29 -10.00 0.14
N ARG A 123 8.67 -9.10 1.06
CA ARG A 123 8.60 -7.64 0.89
C ARG A 123 9.31 -7.16 -0.38
N ASP A 124 10.54 -7.64 -0.63
CA ASP A 124 11.30 -7.21 -1.80
C ASP A 124 10.76 -7.79 -3.10
N ARG A 125 10.21 -9.02 -3.08
CA ARG A 125 9.54 -9.63 -4.22
C ARG A 125 8.28 -8.86 -4.59
N ASP A 126 7.44 -8.52 -3.61
CA ASP A 126 6.21 -7.74 -3.83
C ASP A 126 6.49 -6.36 -4.42
N LEU A 127 7.55 -5.71 -3.93
CA LEU A 127 8.01 -4.44 -4.49
C LEU A 127 8.49 -4.61 -5.94
N SER A 128 9.17 -5.71 -6.24
CA SER A 128 9.60 -6.01 -7.61
C SER A 128 8.41 -6.31 -8.53
N GLU A 129 7.44 -7.09 -8.10
CA GLU A 129 6.21 -7.37 -8.86
C GLU A 129 5.39 -6.10 -9.08
N PHE A 130 5.25 -5.26 -8.05
CA PHE A 130 4.58 -3.97 -8.18
C PHE A 130 5.30 -3.06 -9.17
N ARG A 131 6.64 -3.05 -9.19
CA ARG A 131 7.42 -2.32 -10.20
C ARG A 131 7.16 -2.86 -11.60
N LEU A 132 7.24 -4.18 -11.78
CA LEU A 132 7.02 -4.83 -13.07
C LEU A 132 5.61 -4.57 -13.62
N ALA A 133 4.58 -4.64 -12.77
CA ALA A 133 3.20 -4.39 -13.16
C ALA A 133 2.94 -2.93 -13.60
N ASN A 134 3.75 -1.99 -13.13
CA ASN A 134 3.60 -0.57 -13.46
C ASN A 134 4.61 -0.06 -14.49
N GLU A 135 5.62 -0.86 -14.86
CA GLU A 135 6.58 -0.52 -15.89
C GLU A 135 5.91 -0.46 -17.28
N GLY A 136 6.08 0.67 -17.97
CA GLY A 136 5.52 0.89 -19.31
C GLY A 136 4.07 1.39 -19.37
N LEU A 137 3.36 1.48 -18.24
CA LEU A 137 2.02 2.10 -18.18
C LEU A 137 2.06 3.63 -18.32
N SER A 138 3.19 4.24 -17.95
CA SER A 138 3.42 5.68 -18.07
C SER A 138 4.57 5.95 -19.03
N PRO A 139 4.54 7.06 -19.80
CA PRO A 139 5.69 7.45 -20.60
C PRO A 139 6.90 7.67 -19.68
N PRO A 140 8.11 7.26 -20.10
CA PRO A 140 9.31 7.57 -19.34
C PRO A 140 9.49 9.07 -19.21
N VAL A 141 10.05 9.51 -18.09
CA VAL A 141 10.29 10.92 -17.85
C VAL A 141 11.70 11.17 -17.33
N ILE A 142 12.22 12.35 -17.65
CA ILE A 142 13.32 12.98 -16.94
C ILE A 142 12.71 13.96 -15.95
N TYR A 143 13.10 13.86 -14.69
CA TYR A 143 12.63 14.73 -13.61
C TYR A 143 13.80 15.44 -12.95
N GLN A 144 13.46 16.51 -12.22
CA GLN A 144 14.36 17.13 -11.28
C GLN A 144 13.78 17.17 -9.86
N VAL A 145 14.68 17.21 -8.89
CA VAL A 145 14.40 17.53 -7.50
C VAL A 145 15.31 18.68 -7.10
N ARG A 146 14.72 19.86 -6.87
CA ARG A 146 15.46 21.10 -6.59
C ARG A 146 15.31 21.48 -5.13
N GLN A 147 16.41 21.84 -4.49
CA GLN A 147 16.37 22.49 -3.19
C GLN A 147 16.17 24.00 -3.38
N LYS A 148 15.14 24.58 -2.75
CA LYS A 148 14.79 26.00 -2.89
C LYS A 148 15.86 26.90 -2.29
N SER A 149 16.34 26.59 -1.08
CA SER A 149 17.33 27.39 -0.36
C SER A 149 18.67 27.53 -1.07
N THR A 150 19.16 26.48 -1.72
CA THR A 150 20.48 26.47 -2.36
C THR A 150 20.42 26.57 -3.88
N GLY A 151 19.26 26.34 -4.49
CA GLY A 151 19.09 26.25 -5.94
C GLY A 151 19.68 24.98 -6.57
N ARG A 152 20.28 24.09 -5.77
CA ARG A 152 20.91 22.86 -6.26
C ARG A 152 19.86 21.87 -6.73
N VAL A 153 20.20 21.12 -7.77
CA VAL A 153 19.27 20.16 -8.41
C VAL A 153 19.85 18.75 -8.46
N TYR A 154 18.97 17.78 -8.30
CA TYR A 154 19.17 16.40 -8.70
C TYR A 154 18.36 16.14 -9.97
N VAL A 155 18.95 15.53 -10.98
CA VAL A 155 18.27 15.08 -12.21
C VAL A 155 18.26 13.56 -12.21
N GLY A 156 17.12 12.98 -12.56
CA GLY A 156 17.00 11.54 -12.69
C GLY A 156 16.03 11.13 -13.79
N GLN A 157 16.13 9.88 -14.23
CA GLN A 157 15.18 9.25 -15.15
C GLN A 157 14.31 8.19 -14.48
N THR A 158 13.12 7.91 -15.04
CA THR A 158 12.25 6.81 -14.62
C THR A 158 11.34 6.33 -15.75
N THR A 159 11.12 5.01 -15.82
CA THR A 159 10.09 4.34 -16.64
C THR A 159 8.84 3.95 -15.84
N GLN A 160 8.90 4.10 -14.51
CA GLN A 160 7.76 3.97 -13.59
C GLN A 160 7.05 5.32 -13.45
N PRO A 161 5.79 5.36 -12.96
CA PRO A 161 5.12 6.62 -12.61
C PRO A 161 6.02 7.52 -11.77
N PHE A 162 6.23 8.77 -12.20
CA PHE A 162 7.23 9.66 -11.59
C PHE A 162 6.97 9.95 -10.11
N THR A 163 5.70 10.01 -9.71
CA THR A 163 5.30 10.17 -8.30
C THR A 163 5.78 9.00 -7.42
N LEU A 164 5.73 7.77 -7.95
CA LEU A 164 6.27 6.59 -7.26
C LEU A 164 7.79 6.70 -7.13
N ARG A 165 8.48 7.14 -8.19
CA ARG A 165 9.93 7.32 -8.13
C ARG A 165 10.34 8.38 -7.10
N TRP A 166 9.61 9.48 -7.00
CA TRP A 166 9.85 10.49 -5.97
C TRP A 166 9.59 9.95 -4.56
N TRP A 167 8.52 9.19 -4.36
CA TRP A 167 8.26 8.53 -3.08
C TRP A 167 9.38 7.55 -2.68
N GLN A 168 9.98 6.84 -3.64
CA GLN A 168 11.11 5.95 -3.39
C GLN A 168 12.34 6.72 -2.85
N HIS A 169 12.61 7.93 -3.35
CA HIS A 169 13.70 8.77 -2.83
C HIS A 169 13.51 9.17 -1.36
N LEU A 170 12.25 9.32 -0.93
CA LEU A 170 11.90 9.66 0.45
C LEU A 170 11.90 8.44 1.38
N SER A 171 11.44 7.29 0.88
CA SER A 171 11.22 6.08 1.69
C SER A 171 12.41 5.12 1.71
N LYS A 172 13.30 5.20 0.72
CA LYS A 172 14.47 4.31 0.56
C LYS A 172 15.72 5.10 0.19
N PRO A 173 16.19 6.00 1.07
CA PRO A 173 17.39 6.78 0.80
C PRO A 173 18.62 5.88 0.69
N SER A 174 19.52 6.22 -0.23
CA SER A 174 20.88 5.67 -0.30
C SER A 174 21.90 6.66 0.27
N GLU A 175 23.16 6.26 0.43
CA GLU A 175 24.20 7.13 1.02
C GLU A 175 24.79 8.17 0.03
N CYS A 176 24.01 8.66 -0.93
CA CYS A 176 24.49 9.66 -1.89
C CYS A 176 24.21 11.10 -1.41
N LYS A 177 24.98 12.07 -1.95
CA LYS A 177 24.86 13.50 -1.59
C LYS A 177 23.43 14.04 -1.69
N PHE A 178 22.65 13.54 -2.64
CA PHE A 178 21.23 13.88 -2.79
C PHE A 178 20.40 13.46 -1.57
N HIS A 179 20.46 12.18 -1.20
CA HIS A 179 19.66 11.65 -0.10
C HIS A 179 20.15 12.15 1.27
N THR A 180 21.46 12.36 1.44
CA THR A 180 21.99 13.02 2.64
C THR A 180 21.40 14.42 2.80
N ALA A 181 21.37 15.21 1.72
CA ALA A 181 20.77 16.54 1.75
C ALA A 181 19.26 16.47 2.02
N LEU A 182 18.54 15.62 1.28
CA LEU A 182 17.09 15.45 1.39
C LEU A 182 16.64 14.99 2.78
N GLY A 183 17.41 14.13 3.45
CA GLY A 183 17.12 13.68 4.82
C GLY A 183 17.50 14.70 5.90
N SER A 184 18.34 15.68 5.58
CA SER A 184 18.86 16.69 6.53
C SER A 184 18.09 18.02 6.51
N THR A 185 17.19 18.21 5.55
CA THR A 185 16.40 19.45 5.39
C THR A 185 14.90 19.17 5.34
N ASP A 186 14.10 20.19 5.62
CA ASP A 186 12.63 20.07 5.60
C ASP A 186 12.12 19.81 4.17
N ILE A 187 11.17 18.90 4.01
CA ILE A 187 10.56 18.56 2.72
C ILE A 187 9.96 19.79 2.01
N THR A 188 9.54 20.82 2.76
CA THR A 188 9.01 22.08 2.22
C THR A 188 10.07 22.90 1.47
N ASP A 189 11.36 22.66 1.71
CA ASP A 189 12.49 23.26 0.98
C ASP A 189 12.73 22.59 -0.38
N TRP A 190 11.93 21.60 -0.78
CA TRP A 190 12.13 20.84 -2.02
C TRP A 190 11.00 21.05 -3.03
N ASP A 191 11.38 21.16 -4.30
CA ASP A 191 10.49 21.17 -5.45
C ASP A 191 10.76 19.93 -6.32
N PHE A 192 9.69 19.20 -6.63
CA PHE A 192 9.69 18.04 -7.51
C PHE A 192 9.01 18.42 -8.82
N SER A 193 9.69 18.26 -9.95
CA SER A 193 9.12 18.60 -11.26
C SER A 193 9.60 17.66 -12.37
N VAL A 194 8.76 17.48 -13.39
CA VAL A 194 9.13 16.78 -14.62
C VAL A 194 9.79 17.80 -15.55
N LEU A 195 10.96 17.45 -16.09
CA LEU A 195 11.69 18.25 -17.08
C LEU A 195 11.27 17.87 -18.50
N GLU A 196 11.13 16.58 -18.76
CA GLU A 196 10.85 16.05 -20.09
C GLU A 196 10.02 14.77 -19.97
N VAL A 197 8.96 14.69 -20.77
CA VAL A 197 8.26 13.43 -21.05
C VAL A 197 8.86 12.86 -22.33
N ILE A 198 9.48 11.68 -22.24
CA ILE A 198 10.23 11.09 -23.34
C ILE A 198 9.27 10.59 -24.42
N VAL A 199 9.40 11.17 -25.62
CA VAL A 199 8.81 10.65 -26.85
C VAL A 199 9.92 10.02 -27.68
N TYR A 200 9.77 8.74 -28.00
CA TYR A 200 10.77 8.02 -28.77
C TYR A 200 10.64 8.36 -30.27
N PRO A 201 11.75 8.61 -30.97
CA PRO A 201 11.76 8.64 -32.43
C PRO A 201 11.26 7.30 -33.01
N ASP A 202 10.59 7.34 -34.16
CA ASP A 202 10.00 6.15 -34.81
C ASP A 202 11.03 5.03 -35.07
N GLU A 203 12.29 5.39 -35.31
CA GLU A 203 13.40 4.45 -35.55
C GLU A 203 14.29 4.19 -34.32
N CYS A 204 13.82 4.49 -33.11
CA CYS A 204 14.61 4.30 -31.88
C CYS A 204 14.84 2.80 -31.58
N LYS A 205 16.03 2.31 -31.94
CA LYS A 205 16.44 0.91 -31.72
C LYS A 205 16.76 0.58 -30.26
N ASP A 206 17.27 1.56 -29.51
CA ASP A 206 17.63 1.39 -28.10
C ASP A 206 17.00 2.50 -27.25
N ARG A 207 15.84 2.18 -26.68
CA ARG A 207 15.08 3.08 -25.81
C ARG A 207 15.83 3.40 -24.51
N ALA A 208 16.55 2.43 -23.95
CA ALA A 208 17.25 2.62 -22.68
C ALA A 208 18.45 3.56 -22.85
N ALA A 209 19.21 3.38 -23.93
CA ALA A 209 20.28 4.30 -24.29
C ALA A 209 19.75 5.71 -24.60
N TYR A 210 18.60 5.81 -25.28
CA TYR A 210 17.98 7.10 -25.58
C TYR A 210 17.58 7.87 -24.30
N ILE A 211 16.90 7.23 -23.35
CA ILE A 211 16.55 7.89 -22.07
C ILE A 211 17.83 8.33 -21.36
N THR A 212 18.85 7.47 -21.30
CA THR A 212 20.14 7.78 -20.65
C THR A 212 20.83 8.98 -21.30
N GLN A 213 20.76 9.11 -22.63
CA GLN A 213 21.26 10.27 -23.36
C GLN A 213 20.48 11.54 -22.99
N ARG A 214 19.15 11.47 -22.88
CA ARG A 214 18.32 12.61 -22.46
C ARG A 214 18.58 13.02 -21.01
N GLU A 215 18.78 12.06 -20.11
CA GLU A 215 19.21 12.33 -18.74
C GLU A 215 20.55 13.06 -18.70
N ALA A 216 21.55 12.57 -19.46
CA ALA A 216 22.86 13.21 -19.56
C ALA A 216 22.77 14.66 -20.07
N TYR A 217 21.93 14.92 -21.07
CA TYR A 217 21.67 16.27 -21.57
C TYR A 217 21.19 17.23 -20.46
N TRP A 218 20.22 16.80 -19.64
CA TRP A 218 19.70 17.65 -18.56
C TRP A 218 20.66 17.78 -17.38
N VAL A 219 21.39 16.72 -17.05
CA VAL A 219 22.46 16.76 -16.05
C VAL A 219 23.50 17.81 -16.41
N ASP A 220 23.92 17.85 -17.69
CA ASP A 220 24.89 18.84 -18.18
C ASP A 220 24.27 20.25 -18.25
N THR A 221 23.06 20.38 -18.81
CA THR A 221 22.36 21.66 -18.97
C THR A 221 22.15 22.37 -17.62
N LEU A 222 21.88 21.61 -16.56
CA LEU A 222 21.67 22.15 -15.21
C LEU A 222 22.92 22.09 -14.33
N SER A 223 24.07 21.66 -14.86
CA SER A 223 25.31 21.46 -14.09
C SER A 223 25.10 20.61 -12.83
N ALA A 224 24.21 19.63 -12.89
CA ALA A 224 23.71 18.89 -11.73
C ALA A 224 24.80 18.05 -11.04
N VAL A 225 25.93 17.79 -11.71
CA VAL A 225 27.10 17.13 -11.10
C VAL A 225 27.95 18.13 -10.31
N ASP A 226 28.36 19.22 -10.95
CA ASP A 226 29.35 20.16 -10.43
C ASP A 226 28.75 21.07 -9.36
N THR A 227 27.55 21.59 -9.59
CA THR A 227 26.85 22.50 -8.67
C THR A 227 25.64 21.86 -8.00
N GLY A 228 25.19 20.70 -8.46
CA GLY A 228 24.01 19.99 -7.98
C GLY A 228 24.28 18.73 -7.14
N PHE A 229 23.31 17.82 -7.15
CA PHE A 229 23.26 16.61 -6.34
C PHE A 229 23.53 15.30 -7.10
N ASN A 230 23.77 15.32 -8.41
CA ASN A 230 24.20 14.12 -9.16
C ASN A 230 25.67 13.80 -8.87
N THR A 231 25.99 12.56 -8.48
CA THR A 231 27.39 12.18 -8.16
C THR A 231 28.22 11.90 -9.40
N VAL A 232 27.59 11.38 -10.44
CA VAL A 232 28.24 10.99 -11.70
C VAL A 232 27.38 11.44 -12.87
N ARG A 233 28.02 11.69 -14.01
CA ARG A 233 27.30 11.83 -15.28
C ARG A 233 26.87 10.45 -15.76
N PRO A 234 25.64 10.27 -16.25
CA PRO A 234 25.24 9.03 -16.89
C PRO A 234 26.20 8.73 -18.04
N SER A 235 26.75 7.52 -18.09
CA SER A 235 27.59 7.10 -19.22
C SER A 235 26.68 6.82 -20.42
N ALA A 236 26.35 7.85 -21.19
CA ALA A 236 25.75 7.63 -22.49
C ALA A 236 26.75 6.83 -23.33
N ALA A 237 26.38 5.62 -23.76
CA ALA A 237 27.12 4.96 -24.82
C ALA A 237 27.14 5.92 -26.00
N THR A 238 28.33 6.34 -26.44
CA THR A 238 28.52 7.22 -27.59
C THR A 238 28.00 6.53 -28.84
N ALA A 239 26.72 6.70 -29.15
CA ALA A 239 26.13 6.36 -30.42
C ALA A 239 25.37 7.59 -30.94
N HIS A 240 25.96 8.22 -31.95
CA HIS A 240 25.43 9.29 -32.79
C HIS A 240 25.23 10.66 -32.13
N ALA A 241 26.36 11.37 -31.99
CA ALA A 241 26.38 12.79 -32.28
C ALA A 241 26.03 13.02 -33.76
N ALA A 242 24.75 13.22 -34.08
CA ALA A 242 24.26 13.93 -35.25
C ALA A 242 22.73 13.87 -35.31
N GLN A 243 22.04 14.80 -34.64
CA GLN A 243 20.83 15.47 -35.13
C GLN A 243 20.38 16.52 -34.12
N ALA A 244 21.23 17.52 -33.92
CA ALA A 244 20.76 18.86 -33.63
C ALA A 244 20.54 19.54 -34.98
N VAL A 245 19.34 19.43 -35.53
CA VAL A 245 18.82 20.36 -36.54
C VAL A 245 17.42 20.72 -36.09
N LEU A 246 17.32 21.93 -35.51
CA LEU A 246 16.21 22.88 -35.60
C LEU A 246 14.85 22.30 -36.00
N LEU A 247 13.92 22.31 -35.05
CA LEU A 247 12.70 23.16 -35.08
C LEU A 247 12.10 23.25 -33.67
#